data_AF-F2I0Z9-F1
#
_entry.id   AF-F2I0Z9-F1
#
_cell.length_a   1.000
_cell.length_b   1.000
_cell.length_c   1.000
_cell.angle_alpha   90.00
_cell.angle_beta   90.00
_cell.angle_gamma   90.00
#
_symmetry.space_group_name_H-M   'P 1'
#
loop_
_entity.id
_entity.type
_entity.pdbx_description
1 polymer ?
#
loop_
_entity_poly.entity_id
_entity_poly.type
_entity_poly.pdbx_seq_one_letter_code
_entity_poly.pdbx_strand_id
1 'polypeptide(L)'
;MGTPGLSGLKFAFFFTKNSKELLIANKESLICGASILLKKAKANNCKITSIDSEHFCIKQIIKDKSLNEIDSVFLTASGGPFLKKKESSYSRAGIAKVTNHPKWSMGGKISVDSATMCNKIFELIEAHVLFNIPINKLKIKIHEESHIHSAVIFKNGLVHMIMHDTTMIIPIRNSLFDNKFNNQSNNFFKSKKNIQLNFDEIKLSKFKILKTGYKVLKLGHTAWILFNVINDNLVERFLNKKIFFYEIVRNLIKIFSRKSIILYCKKTKVNNMSDINKIINYGNVVADKL
;
A
#
# COMPACT_ATOMS: atom_id res chain seq x y z
N MET A 1 -13.10 9.28 -1.95
CA MET A 1 -13.26 8.16 -2.91
C MET A 1 -12.88 6.85 -2.23
N GLY A 2 -13.87 5.98 -2.02
CA GLY A 2 -13.72 4.66 -1.39
C GLY A 2 -13.98 3.48 -2.32
N THR A 3 -14.18 3.71 -3.62
CA THR A 3 -14.41 2.66 -4.62
C THR A 3 -13.15 1.78 -4.74
N PRO A 4 -13.25 0.45 -4.52
CA PRO A 4 -12.08 -0.43 -4.49
C PRO A 4 -11.58 -0.81 -5.90
N GLY A 5 -10.32 -1.25 -5.98
CA GLY A 5 -9.71 -1.76 -7.20
C GLY A 5 -9.55 -0.71 -8.32
N LEU A 6 -9.41 -1.19 -9.56
CA LEU A 6 -9.17 -0.34 -10.74
C LEU A 6 -10.41 0.43 -11.23
N SER A 7 -11.62 0.04 -10.80
CA SER A 7 -12.84 0.78 -11.14
C SER A 7 -12.79 2.21 -10.59
N GLY A 8 -12.10 2.42 -9.47
CA GLY A 8 -11.82 3.73 -8.87
C GLY A 8 -11.02 4.67 -9.79
N LEU A 9 -10.24 4.15 -10.74
CA LEU A 9 -9.27 4.98 -11.47
C LEU A 9 -9.95 6.03 -12.35
N LYS A 10 -11.00 5.63 -13.07
CA LYS A 10 -11.81 6.55 -13.89
C LYS A 10 -12.45 7.64 -13.01
N PHE A 11 -12.95 7.25 -11.84
CA PHE A 11 -13.52 8.18 -10.87
C PHE A 11 -12.48 9.13 -10.29
N ALA A 12 -11.27 8.66 -10.00
CA ALA A 12 -10.18 9.51 -9.53
C ALA A 12 -9.91 10.64 -10.54
N PHE A 13 -9.70 10.31 -11.81
CA PHE A 13 -9.52 11.30 -12.87
C PHE A 13 -10.72 12.24 -13.03
N PHE A 14 -11.94 11.72 -12.94
CA PHE A 14 -13.15 12.52 -13.00
C PHE A 14 -13.24 13.53 -11.84
N PHE A 15 -13.07 13.08 -10.60
CA PHE A 15 -13.18 13.94 -9.42
C PHE A 15 -12.06 14.97 -9.33
N THR A 16 -10.87 14.69 -9.86
CA THR A 16 -9.81 15.73 -9.93
C THR A 16 -10.24 16.97 -10.70
N LYS A 17 -11.24 16.91 -11.59
CA LYS A 17 -11.75 18.08 -12.32
C LYS A 17 -12.84 18.85 -11.56
N ASN A 18 -13.49 18.19 -10.61
CA ASN A 18 -14.75 18.64 -10.01
C ASN A 18 -14.65 18.85 -8.50
N SER A 19 -13.44 18.85 -7.94
CA SER A 19 -13.24 18.89 -6.48
C SER A 19 -11.98 19.68 -6.13
N LYS A 20 -12.06 20.48 -5.06
CA LYS A 20 -10.88 21.18 -4.50
C LYS A 20 -9.90 20.21 -3.86
N GLU A 21 -10.42 19.15 -3.23
CA GLU A 21 -9.62 18.10 -2.62
C GLU A 21 -10.29 16.73 -2.82
N LEU A 22 -9.48 15.74 -3.19
CA LEU A 22 -9.85 14.34 -3.32
C LEU A 22 -9.18 13.54 -2.20
N LEU A 23 -9.96 13.22 -1.17
CA LEU A 23 -9.57 12.22 -0.17
C LEU A 23 -9.70 10.82 -0.76
N ILE A 24 -8.63 10.03 -0.77
CA ILE A 24 -8.56 8.76 -1.48
C ILE A 24 -8.12 7.62 -0.56
N ALA A 25 -8.96 6.59 -0.43
CA ALA A 25 -8.60 5.34 0.27
C ALA A 25 -8.09 4.26 -0.70
N ASN A 26 -8.41 4.41 -1.99
CA ASN A 26 -8.13 3.42 -3.02
C ASN A 26 -6.71 3.62 -3.57
N LYS A 27 -5.76 2.89 -2.97
CA LYS A 27 -4.34 2.89 -3.36
C LYS A 27 -4.12 2.44 -4.79
N GLU A 28 -4.95 1.54 -5.30
CA GLU A 28 -4.85 1.02 -6.67
C GLU A 28 -4.95 2.16 -7.72
N SER A 29 -5.86 3.12 -7.51
CA SER A 29 -5.94 4.29 -8.40
C SER A 29 -4.74 5.23 -8.29
N LEU A 30 -4.21 5.44 -7.08
CA LEU A 30 -3.00 6.23 -6.89
C LEU A 30 -1.79 5.58 -7.56
N ILE A 31 -1.66 4.27 -7.44
CA ILE A 31 -0.55 3.50 -7.98
C ILE A 31 -0.62 3.42 -9.51
N CYS A 32 -1.80 3.13 -10.05
CA CYS A 32 -1.97 3.01 -11.50
C CYS A 32 -2.00 4.38 -12.19
N GLY A 33 -2.59 5.40 -11.58
CA GLY A 33 -2.59 6.76 -12.09
C GLY A 33 -1.26 7.50 -11.90
N ALA A 34 -0.57 7.24 -10.78
CA ALA A 34 0.71 7.80 -10.36
C ALA A 34 0.91 9.27 -10.79
N SER A 35 2.04 9.58 -11.43
CA SER A 35 2.39 10.94 -11.84
C SER A 35 1.37 11.55 -12.81
N ILE A 36 0.63 10.76 -13.59
CA ILE A 36 -0.40 11.24 -14.52
C ILE A 36 -1.59 11.78 -13.74
N LEU A 37 -2.06 11.03 -12.74
CA LEU A 37 -3.15 11.46 -11.87
C LEU A 37 -2.74 12.70 -11.04
N LEU A 38 -1.55 12.70 -10.45
CA LEU A 38 -1.05 13.84 -9.66
C LEU A 38 -0.87 15.11 -10.50
N LYS A 39 -0.31 14.99 -11.72
CA LYS A 39 -0.20 16.13 -12.65
C LYS A 39 -1.57 16.64 -13.06
N LYS A 40 -2.54 15.76 -13.32
CA LYS A 40 -3.90 16.16 -13.67
C LYS A 40 -4.59 16.87 -12.52
N ALA A 41 -4.45 16.36 -11.30
CA ALA A 41 -4.96 17.00 -10.10
C ALA A 41 -4.37 18.41 -9.91
N LYS A 42 -3.04 18.54 -10.02
CA LYS A 42 -2.36 19.84 -9.96
C LYS A 42 -2.88 20.81 -11.02
N ALA A 43 -3.02 20.36 -12.27
CA ALA A 43 -3.53 21.20 -13.37
C ALA A 43 -4.97 21.68 -13.15
N ASN A 44 -5.77 20.93 -12.38
CA ASN A 44 -7.14 21.29 -12.05
C ASN A 44 -7.27 21.96 -10.67
N ASN A 45 -6.17 22.34 -10.01
CA ASN A 45 -6.16 22.86 -8.64
C ASN A 45 -6.87 21.93 -7.62
N CYS A 46 -6.79 20.62 -7.84
CA CYS A 46 -7.30 19.61 -6.94
C CYS A 46 -6.15 19.02 -6.10
N LYS A 47 -6.26 19.11 -4.78
CA LYS A 47 -5.35 18.44 -3.84
C LYS A 47 -5.71 16.97 -3.73
N ILE A 48 -4.73 16.09 -3.79
CA ILE A 48 -4.92 14.66 -3.50
C ILE A 48 -4.38 14.37 -2.11
N THR A 49 -5.21 13.76 -1.26
CA THR A 49 -4.80 13.33 0.09
C THR A 49 -5.16 11.87 0.27
N SER A 50 -4.15 11.02 0.45
CA SER A 50 -4.38 9.65 0.89
C SER A 50 -4.89 9.65 2.33
N ILE A 51 -5.89 8.83 2.57
CA ILE A 51 -6.42 8.56 3.91
C ILE A 51 -5.98 7.18 4.42
N ASP A 52 -5.08 6.50 3.71
CA ASP A 52 -4.42 5.30 4.24
C ASP A 52 -3.59 5.66 5.48
N SER A 53 -3.57 4.77 6.47
CA SER A 53 -3.14 5.11 7.83
C SER A 53 -1.65 5.47 7.91
N GLU A 54 -0.83 4.71 7.18
CA GLU A 54 0.60 4.90 7.07
C GLU A 54 0.95 6.20 6.36
N HIS A 55 0.28 6.48 5.23
CA HIS A 55 0.51 7.69 4.42
C HIS A 55 -0.02 8.95 5.09
N PHE A 56 -1.15 8.85 5.79
CA PHE A 56 -1.63 9.92 6.65
C PHE A 56 -0.55 10.29 7.66
N CYS A 57 0.01 9.31 8.38
CA CYS A 57 1.08 9.56 9.36
C CYS A 57 2.35 10.11 8.70
N ILE A 58 2.79 9.58 7.55
CA ILE A 58 3.95 10.11 6.83
C ILE A 58 3.73 11.58 6.48
N LYS A 59 2.57 11.92 5.91
CA LYS A 59 2.21 13.29 5.51
C LYS A 59 2.29 14.25 6.70
N GLN A 60 1.79 13.86 7.87
CA GLN A 60 1.85 14.70 9.07
C GLN A 60 3.29 14.91 9.54
N ILE A 61 4.14 13.87 9.49
CA ILE A 61 5.55 13.98 9.93
C ILE A 61 6.36 14.88 8.99
N ILE A 62 6.13 14.79 7.67
CA ILE A 62 6.97 15.47 6.66
C ILE A 62 6.43 16.82 6.20
N LYS A 63 5.23 17.24 6.64
CA LYS A 63 4.50 18.42 6.13
C LYS A 63 5.38 19.68 6.02
N ASP A 64 6.22 19.90 7.02
CA ASP A 64 7.06 21.10 7.16
C ASP A 64 8.56 20.74 7.12
N LYS A 65 8.93 19.66 6.41
CA LYS A 65 10.30 19.13 6.33
C LYS A 65 10.76 19.00 4.89
N SER A 66 12.04 19.26 4.64
CA SER A 66 12.66 18.95 3.35
C SER A 66 12.90 17.46 3.19
N LEU A 67 12.64 16.91 1.99
CA LEU A 67 12.99 15.52 1.66
C LEU A 67 14.49 15.22 1.79
N ASN A 68 15.33 16.27 1.76
CA ASN A 68 16.76 16.16 1.98
C ASN A 68 17.14 15.94 3.45
N GLU A 69 16.28 16.30 4.39
CA GLU A 69 16.46 16.04 5.83
C GLU A 69 16.11 14.59 6.19
N ILE A 70 15.30 13.91 5.38
CA ILE A 70 14.88 12.54 5.62
C ILE A 70 16.05 11.58 5.33
N ASP A 71 16.40 10.74 6.29
CA ASP A 71 17.27 9.57 6.09
C ASP A 71 16.45 8.40 5.55
N SER A 72 15.44 7.96 6.31
CA SER A 72 14.59 6.85 5.94
C SER A 72 13.17 6.96 6.47
N VAL A 73 12.23 6.35 5.75
CA VAL A 73 10.81 6.28 6.11
C VAL A 73 10.42 4.83 6.24
N PHE A 74 9.86 4.48 7.38
CA PHE A 74 9.40 3.15 7.70
C PHE A 74 7.89 3.09 7.65
N LEU A 75 7.36 2.21 6.81
CA LEU A 75 5.97 1.80 6.83
C LEU A 75 5.86 0.57 7.71
N THR A 76 5.08 0.67 8.78
CA THR A 76 4.89 -0.48 9.67
C THR A 76 3.89 -1.46 9.08
N ALA A 77 4.04 -2.75 9.35
CA ALA A 77 3.08 -3.77 8.97
C ALA A 77 2.72 -4.64 10.17
N SER A 78 1.44 -5.03 10.29
CA SER A 78 0.98 -5.98 11.30
C SER A 78 1.60 -7.38 11.13
N GLY A 79 2.02 -7.70 9.90
CA GLY A 79 2.47 -9.04 9.49
C GLY A 79 1.35 -10.03 9.15
N GLY A 80 0.08 -9.61 9.28
CA GLY A 80 -1.09 -10.41 8.92
C GLY A 80 -1.28 -11.68 9.79
N PRO A 81 -2.29 -12.52 9.47
CA PRO A 81 -2.65 -13.68 10.28
C PRO A 81 -1.58 -14.78 10.31
N PHE A 82 -0.64 -14.76 9.37
CA PHE A 82 0.36 -15.81 9.21
C PHE A 82 1.73 -15.46 9.76
N LEU A 83 1.94 -14.29 10.35
CA LEU A 83 3.25 -13.82 10.81
C LEU A 83 4.04 -14.88 11.61
N LYS A 84 3.39 -15.55 12.57
CA LYS A 84 3.99 -16.57 13.46
C LYS A 84 3.85 -18.02 12.97
N LYS A 85 3.44 -18.25 11.71
CA LYS A 85 3.16 -19.60 11.16
C LYS A 85 4.21 -20.03 10.11
N LYS A 86 4.47 -21.33 9.93
CA LYS A 86 5.36 -21.80 8.85
C LYS A 86 4.62 -21.78 7.51
N GLU A 87 5.32 -21.52 6.40
CA GLU A 87 4.73 -21.45 5.05
C GLU A 87 3.88 -22.67 4.69
N SER A 88 4.39 -23.87 5.01
CA SER A 88 3.69 -25.15 4.81
C SER A 88 2.31 -25.20 5.49
N SER A 89 2.14 -24.51 6.62
CA SER A 89 0.90 -24.53 7.41
C SER A 89 -0.20 -23.59 6.90
N TYR A 90 0.11 -22.67 5.97
CA TYR A 90 -0.87 -21.74 5.40
C TYR A 90 -0.91 -21.75 3.88
N SER A 91 -0.09 -22.56 3.20
CA SER A 91 -0.05 -22.61 1.74
C SER A 91 -1.43 -22.85 1.11
N ARG A 92 -2.26 -23.68 1.76
CA ARG A 92 -3.64 -24.02 1.38
C ARG A 92 -4.68 -23.48 2.37
N ALA A 93 -4.37 -22.42 3.12
CA ALA A 93 -5.33 -21.83 4.05
C ALA A 93 -6.59 -21.39 3.31
N GLY A 94 -7.76 -21.76 3.84
CA GLY A 94 -9.05 -21.33 3.29
C GLY A 94 -9.31 -19.85 3.52
N ILE A 95 -10.26 -19.30 2.75
CA ILE A 95 -10.61 -17.86 2.73
C ILE A 95 -10.84 -17.32 4.14
N ALA A 96 -11.69 -17.97 4.96
CA ALA A 96 -12.00 -17.51 6.31
C ALA A 96 -10.74 -17.34 7.19
N LYS A 97 -9.75 -18.22 7.05
CA LYS A 97 -8.49 -18.13 7.82
C LYS A 97 -7.59 -17.01 7.30
N VAL A 98 -7.59 -16.76 5.99
CA VAL A 98 -6.80 -15.69 5.36
C VAL A 98 -7.39 -14.32 5.67
N THR A 99 -8.72 -14.20 5.67
CA THR A 99 -9.41 -12.91 5.86
C THR A 99 -9.62 -12.54 7.33
N ASN A 100 -9.40 -13.47 8.26
CA ASN A 100 -9.48 -13.20 9.70
C ASN A 100 -8.22 -12.47 10.20
N HIS A 101 -8.17 -11.15 10.02
CA HIS A 101 -7.02 -10.33 10.38
C HIS A 101 -6.99 -10.04 11.90
N PRO A 102 -5.84 -10.16 12.59
CA PRO A 102 -5.76 -10.04 14.06
C PRO A 102 -6.02 -8.65 14.66
N LYS A 103 -6.28 -7.64 13.83
CA LYS A 103 -6.26 -6.21 14.23
C LYS A 103 -7.27 -5.32 13.51
N TRP A 104 -7.64 -5.68 12.30
CA TRP A 104 -8.45 -4.84 11.42
C TRP A 104 -9.63 -5.64 10.91
N SER A 105 -10.81 -5.02 10.89
CA SER A 105 -11.96 -5.54 10.13
C SER A 105 -11.97 -4.89 8.76
N MET A 106 -11.78 -5.68 7.70
CA MET A 106 -11.57 -5.16 6.34
C MET A 106 -12.20 -6.07 5.28
N GLY A 107 -12.35 -5.55 4.06
CA GLY A 107 -12.85 -6.33 2.92
C GLY A 107 -11.94 -7.51 2.53
N GLY A 108 -12.47 -8.45 1.75
CA GLY A 108 -11.77 -9.68 1.36
C GLY A 108 -10.43 -9.43 0.67
N LYS A 109 -10.39 -8.56 -0.34
CA LYS A 109 -9.19 -8.26 -1.14
C LYS A 109 -8.04 -7.73 -0.29
N ILE A 110 -8.27 -6.66 0.47
CA ILE A 110 -7.25 -6.05 1.33
C ILE A 110 -6.81 -7.01 2.45
N SER A 111 -7.69 -7.87 2.97
CA SER A 111 -7.31 -8.87 3.95
C SER A 111 -6.36 -9.92 3.36
N VAL A 112 -6.61 -10.38 2.12
CA VAL A 112 -5.70 -11.27 1.39
C VAL A 112 -4.36 -10.58 1.09
N ASP A 113 -4.39 -9.33 0.64
CA ASP A 113 -3.17 -8.54 0.38
C ASP A 113 -2.35 -8.30 1.66
N SER A 114 -3.00 -8.11 2.81
CA SER A 114 -2.32 -8.00 4.10
C SER A 114 -1.67 -9.32 4.48
N ALA A 115 -2.38 -10.44 4.33
CA ALA A 115 -1.86 -11.77 4.63
C ALA A 115 -0.68 -12.18 3.73
N THR A 116 -0.66 -11.73 2.48
CA THR A 116 0.46 -11.98 1.54
C THR A 116 1.60 -10.97 1.69
N MET A 117 1.38 -9.82 2.35
CA MET A 117 2.22 -8.61 2.33
C MET A 117 2.24 -7.86 0.99
N CYS A 118 1.39 -8.20 0.01
CA CYS A 118 1.20 -7.39 -1.19
C CYS A 118 0.67 -5.98 -0.85
N ASN A 119 -0.16 -5.86 0.19
CA ASN A 119 -0.67 -4.56 0.66
C ASN A 119 0.48 -3.59 0.96
N LYS A 120 1.53 -4.05 1.63
CA LYS A 120 2.70 -3.22 1.98
C LYS A 120 3.54 -2.84 0.76
N ILE A 121 3.54 -3.65 -0.29
CA ILE A 121 4.18 -3.30 -1.58
C ILE A 121 3.43 -2.15 -2.24
N PHE A 122 2.09 -2.20 -2.26
CA PHE A 122 1.27 -1.11 -2.77
C PHE A 122 1.51 0.19 -1.99
N GLU A 123 1.55 0.10 -0.67
CA GLU A 123 1.80 1.27 0.17
C GLU A 123 3.20 1.87 -0.03
N LEU A 124 4.23 1.05 -0.26
CA LEU A 124 5.56 1.55 -0.63
C LEU A 124 5.51 2.34 -1.96
N ILE A 125 4.80 1.82 -2.98
CA ILE A 125 4.63 2.53 -4.26
C ILE A 125 3.87 3.83 -4.02
N GLU A 126 2.78 3.80 -3.26
CA GLU A 126 1.97 4.95 -2.94
C GLU A 126 2.76 6.03 -2.19
N ALA A 127 3.60 5.66 -1.22
CA ALA A 127 4.46 6.61 -0.50
C ALA A 127 5.48 7.28 -1.44
N HIS A 128 6.06 6.51 -2.37
CA HIS A 128 6.92 7.06 -3.41
C HIS A 128 6.17 8.01 -4.33
N VAL A 129 4.97 7.63 -4.79
CA VAL A 129 4.12 8.42 -5.69
C VAL A 129 3.69 9.74 -5.04
N LEU A 130 3.17 9.69 -3.81
CA LEU A 130 2.59 10.87 -3.15
C LEU A 130 3.64 11.86 -2.64
N PHE A 131 4.73 11.34 -2.09
CA PHE A 131 5.69 12.16 -1.34
C PHE A 131 7.03 12.31 -2.05
N ASN A 132 7.20 11.69 -3.22
CA ASN A 132 8.45 11.68 -3.98
C ASN A 132 9.67 11.19 -3.16
N ILE A 133 9.43 10.34 -2.15
CA ILE A 133 10.48 9.78 -1.31
C ILE A 133 11.27 8.76 -2.16
N PRO A 134 12.61 8.85 -2.25
CA PRO A 134 13.42 7.88 -2.96
C PRO A 134 13.20 6.45 -2.46
N ILE A 135 13.12 5.48 -3.38
CA ILE A 135 12.79 4.08 -3.07
C ILE A 135 13.76 3.46 -2.05
N ASN A 136 15.04 3.83 -2.09
CA ASN A 136 16.05 3.34 -1.15
C ASN A 136 15.85 3.86 0.29
N LYS A 137 15.09 4.93 0.49
CA LYS A 137 14.72 5.44 1.82
C LYS A 137 13.47 4.76 2.39
N LEU A 138 12.67 4.08 1.57
CA LEU A 138 11.42 3.43 1.98
C LEU A 138 11.68 2.01 2.51
N LYS A 139 11.38 1.80 3.79
CA LYS A 139 11.63 0.55 4.52
C LYS A 139 10.32 0.02 5.10
N ILE A 140 10.26 -1.29 5.35
CA ILE A 140 9.16 -1.92 6.07
C ILE A 140 9.66 -2.37 7.44
N LYS A 141 8.83 -2.24 8.47
CA LYS A 141 9.06 -2.84 9.80
C LYS A 141 7.83 -3.60 10.27
N ILE A 142 7.99 -4.76 10.88
CA ILE A 142 6.87 -5.44 11.54
C ILE A 142 6.61 -4.76 12.88
N HIS A 143 5.36 -4.33 13.09
CA HIS A 143 4.84 -3.81 14.36
C HIS A 143 3.47 -4.47 14.60
N GLU A 144 3.48 -5.57 15.36
CA GLU A 144 2.30 -6.43 15.53
C GLU A 144 1.14 -5.71 16.20
N GLU A 145 1.46 -4.77 17.10
CA GLU A 145 0.48 -4.00 17.86
C GLU A 145 -0.29 -3.01 16.97
N SER A 146 0.30 -2.59 15.85
CA SER A 146 -0.29 -1.69 14.84
C SER A 146 -0.73 -0.32 15.38
N HIS A 147 -0.10 0.18 16.44
CA HIS A 147 -0.38 1.50 17.00
C HIS A 147 0.44 2.59 16.31
N ILE A 148 1.70 2.30 16.00
CA ILE A 148 2.55 3.17 15.17
C ILE A 148 2.34 2.74 13.72
N HIS A 149 1.94 3.67 12.87
CA HIS A 149 1.66 3.40 11.45
C HIS A 149 2.86 3.78 10.55
N SER A 150 3.61 4.80 10.93
CA SER A 150 4.87 5.13 10.25
C SER A 150 5.87 5.81 11.16
N ALA A 151 7.13 5.69 10.78
CA ALA A 151 8.26 6.36 11.42
C ALA A 151 9.14 7.02 10.36
N VAL A 152 9.65 8.22 10.64
CA VAL A 152 10.61 8.91 9.78
C VAL A 152 11.87 9.17 10.59
N ILE A 153 13.01 8.68 10.10
CA ILE A 153 14.33 8.98 10.61
C ILE A 153 14.87 10.16 9.82
N PHE A 154 15.33 11.18 10.52
CA PHE A 154 15.99 12.36 9.94
C PHE A 154 17.51 12.22 10.05
N LYS A 155 18.22 12.89 9.14
CA LYS A 155 19.70 12.88 9.08
C LYS A 155 20.38 13.45 10.33
N ASN A 156 19.66 14.24 11.12
CA ASN A 156 20.13 14.75 12.40
C ASN A 156 19.99 13.72 13.55
N GLY A 157 19.55 12.49 13.27
CA GLY A 157 19.39 11.42 14.24
C GLY A 157 18.03 11.37 14.94
N LEU A 158 17.16 12.37 14.75
CA LEU A 158 15.82 12.35 15.33
C LEU A 158 14.92 11.34 14.60
N VAL A 159 14.08 10.66 15.38
CA VAL A 159 13.07 9.73 14.89
C VAL A 159 11.70 10.24 15.29
N HIS A 160 10.85 10.51 14.30
CA HIS A 160 9.47 10.90 14.54
C HIS A 160 8.57 9.72 14.24
N MET A 161 7.69 9.39 15.19
CA MET A 161 6.68 8.33 15.06
C MET A 161 5.32 8.93 15.40
N ILE A 162 4.31 8.65 14.56
CA ILE A 162 2.93 8.97 14.89
C ILE A 162 2.22 7.69 15.30
N MET A 163 1.56 7.77 16.46
CA MET A 163 0.80 6.68 17.05
C MET A 163 -0.65 7.10 17.21
N HIS A 164 -1.57 6.20 16.90
CA HIS A 164 -2.99 6.37 17.20
C HIS A 164 -3.68 5.01 17.38
N ASP A 165 -4.96 5.02 17.79
CA ASP A 165 -5.74 3.78 17.87
C ASP A 165 -5.88 3.13 16.49
N THR A 166 -5.97 1.80 16.43
CA THR A 166 -6.15 1.02 15.19
C THR A 166 -7.55 1.23 14.61
N THR A 167 -7.81 2.42 14.08
CA THR A 167 -9.09 2.83 13.50
C THR A 167 -8.87 3.81 12.36
N MET A 168 -9.63 3.63 11.28
CA MET A 168 -9.61 4.56 10.14
C MET A 168 -10.36 5.86 10.43
N ILE A 169 -11.11 5.94 11.53
CA ILE A 169 -11.80 7.17 11.94
C ILE A 169 -10.81 8.32 12.11
N ILE A 170 -9.62 8.04 12.67
CA ILE A 170 -8.60 9.05 12.95
C ILE A 170 -8.03 9.65 11.65
N PRO A 171 -7.45 8.88 10.71
CA PRO A 171 -6.94 9.44 9.46
C PRO A 171 -8.05 10.09 8.61
N ILE A 172 -9.26 9.53 8.59
CA ILE A 172 -10.39 10.10 7.84
C ILE A 172 -10.82 11.45 8.43
N ARG A 173 -11.10 11.53 9.74
CA ARG A 173 -11.55 12.78 10.38
C ARG A 173 -10.49 13.87 10.30
N ASN A 174 -9.24 13.53 10.59
CA ASN A 174 -8.16 14.50 10.53
C ASN A 174 -7.93 15.02 9.10
N SER A 175 -8.15 14.19 8.08
CA SER A 175 -8.08 14.63 6.68
C SER A 175 -9.28 15.46 6.24
N LEU A 176 -10.47 15.23 6.81
CA LEU A 176 -11.68 16.02 6.53
C LEU A 176 -11.66 17.39 7.20
N PHE A 177 -11.12 17.48 8.41
CA PHE A 177 -11.16 18.68 9.25
C PHE A 177 -9.79 19.35 9.39
N ASP A 178 -8.80 19.00 8.56
CA ASP A 178 -7.43 19.53 8.61
C ASP A 178 -6.82 19.52 10.03
N ASN A 179 -6.96 18.39 10.73
CA ASN A 179 -6.58 18.17 12.13
C ASN A 179 -7.29 19.08 13.16
N LYS A 180 -8.29 19.88 12.78
CA LYS A 180 -9.05 20.78 13.67
C LYS A 180 -10.26 20.06 14.27
N PHE A 181 -10.01 18.96 14.97
CA PHE A 181 -11.06 18.18 15.63
C PHE A 181 -10.68 17.81 17.06
N ASN A 182 -11.61 18.00 18.00
CA ASN A 182 -11.42 17.60 19.39
C ASN A 182 -11.66 16.10 19.53
N ASN A 183 -10.60 15.33 19.78
CA ASN A 183 -10.76 13.90 20.02
C ASN A 183 -11.34 13.64 21.42
N GLN A 184 -12.63 13.32 21.47
CA GLN A 184 -13.34 12.98 22.70
C GLN A 184 -13.18 11.50 23.12
N SER A 185 -12.45 10.68 22.37
CA SER A 185 -12.25 9.27 22.75
C SER A 185 -11.27 9.13 23.94
N ASN A 186 -11.46 8.08 24.74
CA ASN A 186 -10.43 7.58 25.65
C ASN A 186 -9.24 7.15 24.80
N ASN A 187 -8.26 8.04 24.65
CA ASN A 187 -7.10 7.78 23.83
C ASN A 187 -6.35 6.54 24.36
N PHE A 188 -5.65 5.88 23.45
CA PHE A 188 -4.77 4.75 23.73
C PHE A 188 -3.93 4.88 25.02
N PHE A 189 -3.36 6.07 25.24
CA PHE A 189 -2.49 6.36 26.38
C PHE A 189 -3.23 6.43 27.72
N LYS A 190 -4.49 6.87 27.74
CA LYS A 190 -5.32 6.90 28.94
C LYS A 190 -5.88 5.53 29.30
N SER A 191 -6.11 4.67 28.30
CA SER A 191 -6.77 3.37 28.50
C SER A 191 -5.84 2.23 28.89
N LYS A 192 -4.55 2.29 28.53
CA LYS A 192 -3.60 1.19 28.79
C LYS A 192 -2.66 1.49 29.94
N LYS A 193 -2.65 0.59 30.94
CA LYS A 193 -1.70 0.66 32.07
C LYS A 193 -0.24 0.50 31.64
N ASN A 194 0.02 -0.31 30.59
CA ASN A 194 1.35 -0.50 29.99
C ASN A 194 1.26 -0.49 28.46
N ILE A 195 2.22 0.17 27.80
CA ILE A 195 2.33 0.22 26.34
C ILE A 195 3.64 -0.45 25.94
N GLN A 196 3.54 -1.44 25.06
CA GLN A 196 4.70 -2.10 24.47
C GLN A 196 4.73 -1.81 22.97
N LEU A 197 5.90 -1.37 22.49
CA LEU A 197 6.13 -1.04 21.08
C LEU A 197 7.23 -1.96 20.56
N ASN A 198 6.84 -3.05 19.91
CA ASN A 198 7.80 -4.01 19.38
C ASN A 198 8.01 -3.79 17.88
N PHE A 199 9.27 -3.84 17.45
CA PHE A 199 9.66 -3.76 16.05
C PHE A 199 10.58 -4.92 15.68
N ASP A 200 10.20 -5.71 14.69
CA ASP A 200 10.91 -6.94 14.33
C ASP A 200 11.37 -6.92 12.86
N GLU A 201 12.69 -7.04 12.65
CA GLU A 201 13.28 -7.17 11.31
C GLU A 201 13.35 -8.61 10.81
N ILE A 202 13.58 -9.57 11.71
CA ILE A 202 13.86 -10.97 11.37
C ILE A 202 12.64 -11.58 10.66
N LYS A 203 11.44 -11.20 11.10
CA LYS A 203 10.17 -11.67 10.52
C LYS A 203 9.91 -11.21 9.08
N LEU A 204 10.60 -10.17 8.58
CA LEU A 204 10.41 -9.70 7.20
C LEU A 204 10.96 -10.69 6.18
N SER A 205 12.07 -11.37 6.50
CA SER A 205 12.77 -12.31 5.61
C SER A 205 11.86 -13.46 5.13
N LYS A 206 10.85 -13.81 5.92
CA LYS A 206 9.85 -14.83 5.60
C LYS A 206 8.94 -14.43 4.44
N PHE A 207 8.67 -13.14 4.25
CA PHE A 207 7.79 -12.66 3.20
C PHE A 207 8.57 -12.48 1.89
N LYS A 208 8.83 -13.60 1.22
CA LYS A 208 9.59 -13.65 -0.06
C LYS A 208 9.10 -12.66 -1.12
N ILE A 209 7.80 -12.34 -1.11
CA ILE A 209 7.21 -11.38 -2.05
C ILE A 209 7.80 -9.97 -1.93
N LEU A 210 8.27 -9.55 -0.75
CA LEU A 210 8.78 -8.20 -0.53
C LEU A 210 10.01 -7.89 -1.39
N LYS A 211 10.89 -8.88 -1.61
CA LYS A 211 12.03 -8.73 -2.54
C LYS A 211 11.56 -8.44 -3.97
N THR A 212 10.49 -9.13 -4.41
CA THR A 212 9.84 -8.86 -5.69
C THR A 212 9.17 -7.48 -5.69
N GLY A 213 8.53 -7.08 -4.58
CA GLY A 213 7.96 -5.76 -4.40
C GLY A 213 8.97 -4.64 -4.63
N TYR A 214 10.11 -4.68 -3.94
CA TYR A 214 11.19 -3.69 -4.16
C TYR A 214 11.72 -3.69 -5.60
N LYS A 215 11.75 -4.85 -6.27
CA LYS A 215 12.09 -4.93 -7.70
C LYS A 215 11.04 -4.24 -8.55
N VAL A 216 9.75 -4.48 -8.30
CA VAL A 216 8.62 -3.81 -8.96
C VAL A 216 8.69 -2.30 -8.77
N LEU A 217 8.94 -1.82 -7.55
CA LEU A 217 9.14 -0.41 -7.27
C LEU A 217 10.22 0.19 -8.19
N LYS A 218 11.40 -0.43 -8.25
CA LYS A 218 12.54 0.02 -9.06
C LYS A 218 12.29 -0.06 -10.58
N LEU A 219 11.42 -0.96 -11.04
CA LEU A 219 11.07 -1.08 -12.46
C LEU A 219 10.14 0.04 -12.95
N GLY A 220 9.52 0.80 -12.03
CA GLY A 220 8.74 1.99 -12.36
C GLY A 220 7.29 1.73 -12.76
N HIS A 221 6.64 2.78 -13.25
CA HIS A 221 5.17 2.90 -13.37
C HIS A 221 4.50 1.74 -14.11
N THR A 222 5.08 1.26 -15.22
CA THR A 222 4.56 0.09 -15.95
C THR A 222 4.50 -1.17 -15.08
N ALA A 223 5.55 -1.42 -14.29
CA ALA A 223 5.59 -2.57 -13.38
C ALA A 223 4.60 -2.43 -12.23
N TRP A 224 4.35 -1.21 -11.75
CA TRP A 224 3.38 -0.94 -10.69
C TRP A 224 1.96 -1.28 -11.15
N ILE A 225 1.56 -0.83 -12.35
CA ILE A 225 0.26 -1.16 -12.94
C ILE A 225 0.14 -2.67 -13.15
N LEU A 226 1.16 -3.29 -13.74
CA LEU A 226 1.16 -4.72 -14.04
C LEU A 226 1.06 -5.56 -12.75
N PHE A 227 1.77 -5.17 -11.69
CA PHE A 227 1.73 -5.86 -10.41
C PHE A 227 0.34 -5.76 -9.78
N ASN A 228 -0.26 -4.56 -9.80
CA ASN A 228 -1.64 -4.37 -9.32
C ASN A 228 -2.63 -5.30 -10.04
N VAL A 229 -2.63 -5.26 -11.37
CA VAL A 229 -3.60 -6.01 -12.19
C VAL A 229 -3.48 -7.52 -11.96
N ILE A 230 -2.26 -8.05 -12.00
CA ILE A 230 -2.02 -9.48 -11.82
C ILE A 230 -2.35 -9.90 -10.39
N ASN A 231 -2.01 -9.08 -9.39
CA ASN A 231 -2.37 -9.35 -8.00
C ASN A 231 -3.89 -9.40 -7.81
N ASP A 232 -4.63 -8.41 -8.32
CA ASP A 232 -6.09 -8.34 -8.20
C ASP A 232 -6.75 -9.59 -8.81
N ASN A 233 -6.32 -10.02 -10.00
CA ASN A 233 -6.80 -11.25 -10.65
C ASN A 233 -6.50 -12.51 -9.82
N LEU A 234 -5.28 -12.62 -9.26
CA LEU A 234 -4.90 -13.78 -8.43
C LEU A 234 -5.67 -13.82 -7.11
N VAL A 235 -5.88 -12.66 -6.48
CA VAL A 235 -6.69 -12.55 -5.26
C VAL A 235 -8.14 -12.91 -5.56
N GLU A 236 -8.70 -12.45 -6.66
CA GLU A 236 -10.05 -12.83 -7.10
C GLU A 236 -10.16 -14.34 -7.33
N ARG A 237 -9.18 -14.95 -8.02
CA ARG A 237 -9.13 -16.41 -8.21
C ARG A 237 -9.09 -17.16 -6.87
N PHE A 238 -8.33 -16.66 -5.88
CA PHE A 238 -8.31 -17.24 -4.54
C PHE A 238 -9.66 -17.09 -3.81
N LEU A 239 -10.27 -15.90 -3.86
CA LEU A 239 -11.58 -15.64 -3.26
C LEU A 239 -12.69 -16.48 -3.91
N ASN A 240 -12.54 -16.80 -5.20
CA ASN A 240 -13.40 -17.72 -5.94
C ASN A 240 -12.98 -19.20 -5.83
N LYS A 241 -12.09 -19.55 -4.89
CA LYS A 241 -11.61 -20.91 -4.61
C LYS A 241 -10.95 -21.63 -5.81
N LYS A 242 -10.44 -20.89 -6.80
CA LYS A 242 -9.79 -21.43 -8.01
C LYS A 242 -8.31 -21.73 -7.82
N ILE A 243 -7.65 -21.09 -6.86
CA ILE A 243 -6.24 -21.32 -6.50
C ILE A 243 -6.09 -21.36 -4.98
N PHE A 244 -4.98 -21.92 -4.49
CA PHE A 244 -4.59 -21.86 -3.09
C PHE A 244 -3.98 -20.50 -2.72
N PHE A 245 -4.09 -20.12 -1.45
CA PHE A 245 -3.63 -18.83 -0.94
C PHE A 245 -2.18 -18.48 -1.36
N TYR A 246 -1.24 -19.41 -1.16
CA TYR A 246 0.16 -19.10 -1.43
C TYR A 246 0.54 -19.17 -2.92
N GLU A 247 -0.35 -19.65 -3.79
CA GLU A 247 -0.15 -19.56 -5.23
C GLU A 247 -0.18 -18.12 -5.73
N ILE A 248 -0.87 -17.20 -5.04
CA ILE A 248 -0.81 -15.75 -5.30
C ILE A 248 0.65 -15.28 -5.26
N VAL A 249 1.34 -15.56 -4.14
CA VAL A 249 2.73 -15.16 -3.92
C VAL A 249 3.68 -15.85 -4.90
N ARG A 250 3.53 -17.16 -5.09
CA ARG A 250 4.38 -17.93 -6.03
C ARG A 250 4.25 -17.40 -7.46
N ASN A 251 3.02 -17.15 -7.93
CA ASN A 251 2.78 -16.67 -9.28
C ASN A 251 3.32 -15.25 -9.50
N LEU A 252 3.11 -14.33 -8.56
CA LEU A 252 3.69 -12.99 -8.65
C LEU A 252 5.22 -13.03 -8.72
N ILE A 253 5.87 -13.80 -7.84
CA ILE A 253 7.33 -13.97 -7.88
C ILE A 253 7.78 -14.56 -9.23
N LYS A 254 7.12 -15.62 -9.69
CA LYS A 254 7.44 -16.30 -10.96
C LYS A 254 7.33 -15.33 -12.14
N ILE A 255 6.24 -14.57 -12.24
CA ILE A 255 6.00 -13.64 -13.35
C ILE A 255 7.06 -12.53 -13.37
N PHE A 256 7.28 -11.87 -12.24
CA PHE A 256 8.24 -10.76 -12.15
C PHE A 256 9.71 -11.22 -12.16
N SER A 257 9.98 -12.53 -12.19
CA SER A 257 11.28 -13.10 -12.50
C SER A 257 11.55 -13.24 -14.01
N ARG A 258 10.52 -13.30 -14.85
CA ARG A 258 10.65 -13.53 -16.30
C ARG A 258 11.32 -12.34 -16.99
N LYS A 259 12.34 -12.63 -17.82
CA LYS A 259 13.06 -11.62 -18.62
C LYS A 259 12.12 -10.84 -19.53
N SER A 260 11.12 -11.48 -20.12
CA SER A 260 10.11 -10.84 -20.99
C SER A 260 9.31 -9.76 -20.26
N ILE A 261 8.84 -10.04 -19.04
CA ILE A 261 8.11 -9.08 -18.21
C ILE A 261 9.00 -7.90 -17.83
N ILE A 262 10.24 -8.18 -17.41
CA ILE A 262 11.20 -7.12 -17.05
C ILE A 262 11.50 -6.22 -18.26
N LEU A 263 11.71 -6.80 -19.44
CA LEU A 263 11.94 -6.07 -20.68
C LEU A 263 10.72 -5.23 -21.08
N TYR A 264 9.52 -5.80 -20.97
CA TYR A 264 8.28 -5.06 -21.20
C TYR A 264 8.18 -3.84 -20.28
N CYS A 265 8.38 -4.01 -18.97
CA CYS A 265 8.34 -2.90 -18.02
C CYS A 265 9.38 -1.81 -18.33
N LYS A 266 10.59 -2.17 -18.78
CA LYS A 266 11.64 -1.20 -19.12
C LYS A 266 11.39 -0.46 -20.43
N LYS A 267 10.78 -1.11 -21.42
CA LYS A 267 10.54 -0.53 -22.76
C LYS A 267 9.25 0.29 -22.82
N THR A 268 8.23 -0.11 -22.07
CA THR A 268 6.91 0.54 -22.10
C THR A 268 6.91 1.75 -21.18
N LYS A 269 6.61 2.92 -21.74
CA LYS A 269 6.40 4.17 -21.00
C LYS A 269 4.91 4.40 -20.78
N VAL A 270 4.57 5.06 -19.68
CA VAL A 270 3.18 5.44 -19.34
C VAL A 270 3.09 6.95 -19.39
N ASN A 271 2.43 7.50 -20.41
CA ASN A 271 2.33 8.95 -20.59
C ASN A 271 0.90 9.47 -20.40
N ASN A 272 -0.09 8.62 -20.63
CA ASN A 272 -1.50 8.99 -20.57
C ASN A 272 -2.38 7.80 -20.14
N MET A 273 -3.68 8.05 -20.03
CA MET A 273 -4.67 7.05 -19.62
C MET A 273 -4.80 5.88 -20.61
N SER A 274 -4.57 6.11 -21.91
CA SER A 274 -4.61 5.04 -22.93
C SER A 274 -3.47 4.04 -22.69
N ASP A 275 -2.27 4.51 -22.37
CA ASP A 275 -1.13 3.66 -22.02
C ASP A 275 -1.41 2.82 -20.76
N ILE A 276 -2.03 3.43 -19.72
CA ILE A 276 -2.45 2.71 -18.52
C ILE A 276 -3.41 1.57 -18.89
N ASN A 277 -4.45 1.86 -19.69
CA ASN A 277 -5.43 0.86 -20.11
C ASN A 277 -4.80 -0.28 -20.93
N LYS A 278 -3.84 0.02 -21.82
CA LYS A 278 -3.10 -1.00 -22.57
C LYS A 278 -2.32 -1.93 -21.64
N ILE A 279 -1.67 -1.39 -20.61
CA ILE A 279 -0.92 -2.18 -19.64
C ILE A 279 -1.87 -2.99 -18.75
N ILE A 280 -3.02 -2.45 -18.37
CA ILE A 280 -4.08 -3.20 -17.65
C ILE A 280 -4.54 -4.39 -18.50
N ASN A 281 -4.87 -4.18 -19.78
CA ASN A 281 -5.28 -5.26 -20.68
C ASN A 281 -4.18 -6.32 -20.83
N TYR A 282 -2.94 -5.90 -21.02
CA TYR A 282 -1.80 -6.81 -21.06
C TYR A 282 -1.66 -7.62 -19.75
N GLY A 283 -1.84 -6.97 -18.60
CA GLY A 283 -1.79 -7.61 -17.29
C GLY A 283 -2.87 -8.67 -17.10
N ASN A 284 -4.10 -8.41 -17.56
CA ASN A 284 -5.18 -9.39 -17.55
C ASN A 284 -4.82 -10.61 -18.40
N VAL A 285 -4.32 -10.40 -19.63
CA VAL A 285 -3.86 -11.50 -20.51
C VAL A 285 -2.72 -12.31 -19.86
N VAL A 286 -1.81 -11.67 -19.14
CA VAL A 286 -0.74 -12.36 -18.39
C VAL A 286 -1.31 -13.18 -17.23
N ALA A 287 -2.29 -12.63 -16.50
CA ALA A 287 -2.94 -13.32 -15.40
C ALA A 287 -3.81 -14.50 -15.87
N ASP A 288 -4.41 -14.40 -17.06
CA ASP A 288 -5.26 -15.45 -17.64
C ASP A 288 -4.51 -16.71 -18.03
N LYS A 289 -3.21 -16.58 -18.35
CA LYS A 289 -2.32 -17.70 -18.70
C LYS A 289 -1.76 -18.46 -17.49
N LEU A 290 -2.20 -18.14 -16.27
CA LEU A 290 -1.83 -18.81 -15.02
C LEU A 290 -2.89 -19.84 -14.63
#